data_AF-F8IEW8-F1
#
_entry.id   AF-F8IEW8-F1
#
_cell.length_a   1.000
_cell.length_b   1.000
_cell.length_c   1.000
_cell.angle_alpha   90.00
_cell.angle_beta   90.00
_cell.angle_gamma   90.00
#
_symmetry.space_group_name_H-M   'P 1'
#
loop_
_entity.id
_entity.type
_entity.pdbx_description
1 polymer ?
#
loop_
_entity_poly.entity_id
_entity_poly.type
_entity_poly.pdbx_seq_one_letter_code
_entity_poly.pdbx_strand_id
1 'polypeptide(L)'
;MPAPATLALLKGFPIYSSGLWGETTTPTGAAIIRVLAKAMPVRPMRVDAIGYGAGTKDLPVANVLRISLGEWVGAGPDASEALHRPEPHGGHVHHHHHHPHEHTNGGNHTEHHPSHAGEGSTR
;
A
#
# COMPACT_ATOMS: atom_id res chain seq x y z
N MET A 1 9.54 -0.20 -17.67
CA MET A 1 8.73 0.61 -16.72
C MET A 1 7.58 1.23 -17.51
N PRO A 2 6.33 1.21 -17.03
CA PRO A 2 5.19 1.78 -17.75
C PRO A 2 5.32 3.30 -17.97
N ALA A 3 4.75 3.83 -19.05
CA ALA A 3 4.68 5.27 -19.23
C ALA A 3 3.81 5.92 -18.13
N PRO A 4 4.01 7.23 -17.80
CA PRO A 4 3.25 7.89 -16.73
C PRO A 4 1.72 7.78 -16.88
N ALA A 5 1.20 7.90 -18.11
CA ALA A 5 -0.22 7.76 -18.39
C ALA A 5 -0.74 6.33 -18.13
N THR A 6 0.02 5.32 -18.56
CA THR A 6 -0.31 3.91 -18.28
C THR A 6 -0.35 3.64 -16.77
N LEU A 7 0.64 4.13 -16.04
CA LEU A 7 0.71 3.94 -14.59
C LEU A 7 -0.47 4.60 -13.87
N ALA A 8 -0.91 5.78 -14.35
CA ALA A 8 -2.09 6.45 -13.82
C ALA A 8 -3.38 5.62 -13.99
N LEU A 9 -3.55 4.93 -15.12
CA LEU A 9 -4.68 4.04 -15.38
C LEU A 9 -4.70 2.82 -14.44
N LEU A 10 -3.52 2.33 -14.05
CA LEU A 10 -3.37 1.15 -13.21
C LEU A 10 -3.39 1.45 -11.70
N LYS A 11 -3.65 2.70 -11.28
CA LYS A 11 -3.76 3.07 -9.86
C LYS A 11 -4.79 2.18 -9.14
N GLY A 12 -4.34 1.52 -8.06
CA GLY A 12 -5.15 0.61 -7.25
C GLY A 12 -5.13 -0.86 -7.71
N PHE A 13 -4.47 -1.17 -8.82
CA PHE A 13 -4.23 -2.56 -9.24
C PHE A 13 -2.86 -3.06 -8.75
N PRO A 14 -2.71 -4.36 -8.49
CA PRO A 14 -1.40 -4.96 -8.26
C PRO A 14 -0.58 -4.89 -9.55
N ILE A 15 0.65 -4.36 -9.45
CA ILE A 15 1.60 -4.24 -10.55
C ILE A 15 2.90 -4.91 -10.12
N TYR A 16 3.53 -5.67 -11.01
CA TYR A 16 4.83 -6.27 -10.79
C TYR A 16 5.76 -5.95 -11.96
N SER A 17 7.07 -6.03 -11.71
CA SER A 17 8.08 -5.97 -12.76
C SER A 17 8.46 -7.38 -13.17
N SER A 18 8.48 -7.66 -14.47
CA SER A 18 8.95 -8.94 -15.02
C SER A 18 10.45 -8.99 -15.26
N GLY A 19 11.20 -7.95 -14.89
CA GLY A 19 12.63 -7.82 -15.17
C GLY A 19 12.95 -7.47 -16.64
N LEU A 20 11.94 -7.38 -17.50
CA LEU A 20 12.11 -6.99 -18.90
C LEU A 20 12.27 -5.48 -19.04
N TRP A 21 13.13 -5.06 -19.96
CA TRP A 21 13.27 -3.66 -20.32
C TRP A 21 12.09 -3.24 -21.22
N GLY A 22 11.48 -2.09 -20.91
CA GLY A 22 10.31 -1.57 -21.62
C GLY A 22 8.97 -1.74 -20.90
N GLU A 23 7.89 -1.44 -21.63
CA GLU A 23 6.51 -1.46 -21.15
C GLU A 23 5.77 -2.68 -21.73
N THR A 24 5.45 -3.64 -20.87
CA THR A 24 4.69 -4.86 -21.21
C THR A 24 3.19 -4.64 -21.21
N THR A 25 2.69 -3.77 -20.32
CA THR A 25 1.29 -3.31 -20.32
C THR A 25 1.25 -1.92 -20.96
N THR A 26 0.73 -1.80 -22.17
CA THR A 26 0.60 -0.51 -22.88
C THR A 26 -0.63 0.29 -22.42
N PRO A 27 -0.76 1.58 -22.77
CA PRO A 27 -1.94 2.39 -22.39
C PRO A 27 -3.28 1.74 -22.73
N THR A 28 -3.39 1.12 -23.91
CA THR A 28 -4.62 0.43 -24.36
C THR A 28 -4.95 -0.76 -23.46
N GLY A 29 -3.96 -1.60 -23.13
CA GLY A 29 -4.16 -2.74 -22.23
C GLY A 29 -4.55 -2.29 -20.82
N ALA A 30 -3.89 -1.25 -20.31
CA ALA A 30 -4.22 -0.66 -19.01
C ALA A 30 -5.65 -0.09 -18.97
N ALA A 31 -6.10 0.56 -20.05
CA ALA A 31 -7.46 1.08 -20.15
C ALA A 31 -8.52 -0.04 -20.11
N ILE A 32 -8.29 -1.14 -20.84
CA ILE A 32 -9.17 -2.32 -20.83
C ILE A 32 -9.28 -2.90 -19.42
N ILE A 33 -8.15 -3.11 -18.74
CA ILE A 33 -8.12 -3.60 -17.36
C ILE A 33 -8.89 -2.67 -16.43
N ARG A 34 -8.67 -1.35 -16.55
CA ARG A 34 -9.32 -0.35 -15.70
C ARG A 34 -10.85 -0.38 -15.81
N VAL A 35 -11.38 -0.62 -17.01
CA VAL A 35 -12.82 -0.59 -17.26
C VAL A 35 -13.48 -1.92 -16.91
N LEU A 36 -12.81 -3.05 -17.16
CA LEU A 36 -13.44 -4.37 -17.08
C LEU A 36 -13.11 -5.14 -15.79
N ALA A 37 -11.99 -4.85 -15.12
CA ALA A 37 -11.49 -5.69 -14.04
C ALA A 37 -11.67 -5.04 -12.66
N LYS A 38 -11.88 -5.90 -11.66
CA LYS A 38 -11.68 -5.57 -10.25
C LYS A 38 -10.44 -6.32 -9.76
N ALA A 39 -9.50 -5.60 -9.15
CA ALA A 39 -8.36 -6.23 -8.51
C ALA A 39 -8.85 -7.17 -7.41
N MET A 40 -8.46 -8.44 -7.48
CA MET A 40 -8.77 -9.46 -6.48
C MET A 40 -7.60 -10.43 -6.32
N PRO A 41 -7.47 -11.07 -5.15
CA PRO A 41 -6.51 -12.15 -4.96
C PRO A 41 -6.74 -13.29 -5.95
N VAL A 42 -5.66 -14.01 -6.26
CA VAL A 42 -5.76 -15.24 -7.04
C VAL A 42 -6.62 -16.23 -6.28
N ARG A 43 -7.62 -16.79 -6.96
CA ARG A 43 -8.60 -17.70 -6.39
C ARG A 43 -8.90 -18.83 -7.38
N PRO A 44 -9.21 -20.05 -6.90
CA PRO A 44 -9.52 -21.18 -7.77
C PRO A 44 -10.72 -20.88 -8.68
N MET A 45 -10.60 -21.19 -9.96
CA MET A 45 -11.69 -21.10 -10.93
C MET A 45 -11.71 -22.35 -11.83
N ARG A 46 -12.90 -22.75 -12.26
CA ARG A 46 -13.10 -23.65 -13.39
C ARG A 46 -13.20 -22.79 -14.65
N VAL A 47 -12.30 -23.04 -15.60
CA VAL A 47 -12.21 -22.25 -16.83
C VAL A 47 -13.10 -22.89 -17.90
N ASP A 48 -13.99 -22.09 -18.47
CA ASP A 48 -14.91 -22.49 -19.55
C ASP A 48 -14.37 -22.08 -20.93
N ALA A 49 -13.68 -20.93 -21.00
CA ALA A 49 -13.07 -20.44 -22.25
C ALA A 49 -11.76 -19.70 -22.00
N ILE A 50 -10.87 -19.75 -22.98
CA ILE A 50 -9.59 -19.04 -22.97
C ILE A 50 -9.43 -18.27 -24.28
N GLY A 51 -9.13 -16.98 -24.18
CA GLY A 51 -8.78 -16.12 -25.29
C GLY A 51 -7.33 -15.65 -25.21
N TYR A 52 -6.69 -15.47 -26.37
CA TYR A 52 -5.35 -14.92 -26.48
C TYR A 52 -5.33 -13.75 -27.47
N GLY A 53 -4.60 -12.69 -27.11
CA GLY A 53 -4.24 -11.61 -28.00
C GLY A 53 -2.73 -11.45 -28.04
N ALA A 54 -2.12 -11.54 -29.22
CA ALA A 54 -0.69 -11.32 -29.39
C ALA A 54 -0.39 -9.82 -29.54
N GLY A 55 0.58 -9.34 -28.77
CA GLY A 55 1.17 -8.02 -28.97
C GLY A 55 2.19 -8.04 -30.11
N THR A 56 2.43 -6.89 -30.71
CA THR A 56 3.33 -6.75 -31.86
C THR A 56 4.80 -6.54 -31.50
N LYS A 57 5.11 -6.28 -30.22
CA LYS A 57 6.50 -6.13 -29.76
C LYS A 57 7.16 -7.49 -29.68
N ASP A 58 8.36 -7.60 -30.22
CA ASP A 58 9.23 -8.77 -30.03
C ASP A 58 9.90 -8.68 -28.65
N LEU A 59 9.72 -9.73 -27.84
CA LEU A 59 10.20 -9.80 -26.47
C LEU A 59 10.81 -11.19 -26.23
N PRO A 60 11.79 -11.31 -25.31
CA PRO A 60 12.37 -12.62 -24.93
C PRO A 60 11.36 -13.60 -24.33
N VAL A 61 10.16 -13.13 -23.98
CA VAL A 61 9.04 -13.92 -23.48
C VAL A 61 7.82 -13.70 -24.38
N ALA A 62 6.85 -14.62 -24.33
CA ALA A 62 5.62 -14.48 -25.09
C ALA A 62 4.91 -13.15 -24.76
N ASN A 63 4.81 -12.26 -25.75
CA ASN A 63 4.06 -11.01 -25.66
C ASN A 63 2.58 -11.27 -25.94
N VAL A 64 1.90 -11.94 -25.00
CA VAL A 64 0.50 -12.32 -25.14
C VAL A 64 -0.31 -11.87 -23.94
N LEU A 65 -1.51 -11.34 -24.20
CA LEU A 65 -2.56 -11.20 -23.21
C LEU A 65 -3.41 -12.47 -23.25
N ARG A 66 -3.57 -13.14 -22.11
CA ARG A 66 -4.49 -14.26 -21.93
C ARG A 66 -5.67 -13.84 -21.08
N ILE A 67 -6.87 -14.16 -21.54
CA ILE A 67 -8.12 -14.00 -20.78
C ILE A 67 -8.67 -15.40 -20.51
N SER A 68 -9.01 -15.66 -19.25
CA SER A 68 -9.72 -16.89 -18.84
C SER A 68 -11.11 -16.49 -18.38
N LEU A 69 -12.13 -17.11 -18.97
CA LEU A 69 -13.53 -16.96 -18.56
C LEU A 69 -13.98 -18.24 -17.86
N GLY A 70 -14.73 -18.10 -16.79
CA GLY A 70 -15.37 -19.22 -16.13
C GLY A 70 -15.84 -18.87 -14.71
N GLU A 71 -16.14 -19.91 -13.95
CA GLU A 71 -16.76 -19.81 -12.64
C GLU A 71 -15.76 -20.05 -11.51
N TRP A 72 -15.94 -19.35 -10.40
CA TRP A 72 -15.14 -19.56 -9.20
C TRP A 72 -15.48 -20.89 -8.53
N VAL A 73 -14.46 -21.58 -8.00
CA VAL A 73 -14.66 -22.82 -7.25
C VAL A 73 -14.70 -22.53 -5.75
N GLY A 74 -15.75 -22.98 -5.08
CA GLY A 74 -15.99 -22.76 -3.64
C GLY A 74 -16.78 -21.49 -3.32
N ALA A 75 -17.15 -21.31 -2.04
CA ALA A 75 -17.74 -20.06 -1.57
C ALA A 75 -16.72 -18.93 -1.79
N GLY A 76 -17.06 -17.99 -2.67
CA GLY A 76 -16.25 -16.78 -2.83
C GLY A 76 -16.31 -15.91 -1.57
N PRO A 77 -15.42 -14.92 -1.43
CA PRO A 77 -15.68 -13.84 -0.48
C PRO A 77 -17.05 -13.27 -0.83
N ASP A 78 -17.95 -13.22 0.15
CA ASP A 78 -19.27 -12.64 -0.05
C ASP A 78 -19.09 -11.24 -0.63
N ALA A 79 -19.82 -10.93 -1.70
CA ALA A 79 -19.71 -9.64 -2.38
C ALA A 79 -20.00 -8.45 -1.44
N SER A 80 -20.62 -8.70 -0.28
CA SER A 80 -20.88 -7.75 0.80
C SER A 80 -19.63 -7.38 1.63
N GLU A 81 -18.65 -8.26 1.81
CA GLU A 81 -17.44 -7.97 2.62
C GLU A 81 -16.46 -7.06 1.87
N ALA A 82 -16.40 -7.15 0.54
CA ALA A 82 -15.50 -6.33 -0.28
C ALA A 82 -15.91 -4.84 -0.37
N LEU A 83 -17.02 -4.45 0.26
CA LEU A 83 -17.51 -3.08 0.37
C LEU A 83 -17.30 -2.46 1.77
N HIS A 84 -16.82 -3.22 2.76
CA HIS A 84 -16.51 -2.68 4.08
C HIS A 84 -15.17 -1.93 4.05
N ARG A 85 -15.22 -0.68 3.58
CA ARG A 85 -14.17 0.29 3.83
C ARG A 85 -14.05 0.44 5.36
N PRO A 86 -12.88 0.25 5.99
CA PRO A 86 -12.72 0.66 7.38
C PRO A 86 -12.97 2.18 7.42
N GLU A 87 -14.05 2.56 8.09
CA GLU A 87 -14.33 3.96 8.38
C GLU A 87 -13.10 4.56 9.09
N PRO A 88 -12.61 5.74 8.66
CA PRO A 88 -11.47 6.36 9.33
C PRO A 88 -11.87 6.56 10.78
N HIS A 89 -11.16 5.88 11.69
CA HIS A 89 -11.43 5.95 13.11
C HIS A 89 -11.43 7.41 13.53
N GLY A 90 -12.61 7.88 13.95
CA GLY A 90 -12.83 9.21 14.45
C GLY A 90 -11.84 9.51 15.57
N GLY A 91 -11.29 10.72 15.53
CA GLY A 91 -10.26 11.17 16.45
C GLY A 91 -10.61 10.85 17.90
N HIS A 92 -9.81 10.00 18.52
CA HIS A 92 -9.79 9.87 19.97
C HIS A 92 -9.27 11.19 20.55
N VAL A 93 -10.19 11.99 21.09
CA VAL A 93 -9.85 13.07 22.02
C VAL A 93 -9.31 12.40 23.29
N HIS A 94 -7.99 12.42 23.45
CA HIS A 94 -7.36 12.05 24.71
C HIS A 94 -7.70 13.10 25.76
N HIS A 95 -8.72 12.83 26.57
CA HIS A 95 -8.92 13.53 27.84
C HIS A 95 -7.79 13.12 28.79
N HIS A 96 -6.71 13.91 28.81
CA HIS A 96 -5.70 13.83 29.86
C HIS A 96 -6.36 14.15 31.20
N HIS A 97 -6.73 13.11 31.95
CA HIS A 97 -7.02 13.24 33.37
C HIS A 97 -5.69 13.46 34.09
N HIS A 98 -5.42 14.73 34.38
CA HIS A 98 -4.31 15.18 35.21
C HIS A 98 -4.62 14.75 36.66
N HIS A 99 -4.07 13.62 37.09
CA HIS A 99 -4.02 13.29 38.52
C HIS A 99 -2.85 14.08 39.14
N PRO A 100 -3.09 14.92 40.17
CA PRO A 100 -2.01 15.53 40.92
C PRO A 100 -1.36 14.45 41.80
N HIS A 101 -0.07 14.18 41.57
CA HIS A 101 0.75 13.43 42.51
C HIS A 101 1.22 14.37 43.61
N GLU A 102 0.79 14.11 44.84
CA GLU A 102 1.35 14.71 46.05
C GLU A 102 2.76 14.15 46.29
N HIS A 103 3.77 15.00 46.20
CA HIS A 103 5.12 14.66 46.62
C HIS A 103 5.28 14.99 48.11
N THR A 104 5.38 13.95 48.93
CA THR A 104 5.74 14.07 50.35
C THR A 104 7.24 14.35 50.48
N ASN A 105 7.54 15.44 51.18
CA ASN A 105 8.88 15.96 51.44
C ASN A 105 9.60 15.11 52.51
N GLY A 106 10.84 14.70 52.25
CA GLY A 106 11.66 14.01 53.26
C GLY A 106 13.04 13.59 52.77
N GLY A 107 14.07 14.30 53.22
CA GLY A 107 15.46 13.81 53.16
C GLY A 107 16.52 14.89 52.90
N ASN A 108 16.93 15.58 53.96
CA ASN A 108 18.19 16.36 54.04
C ASN A 108 19.39 15.50 53.64
N HIS A 109 20.44 16.10 53.03
CA HIS A 109 21.85 15.93 53.39
C HIS A 109 22.76 16.93 52.62
N THR A 110 23.10 18.01 53.31
CA THR A 110 24.38 18.73 53.49
C THR A 110 25.51 18.71 52.43
N GLU A 111 25.82 19.92 51.95
CA GLU A 111 27.12 20.58 51.65
C GLU A 111 28.20 19.93 50.76
N HIS A 112 28.60 20.64 49.68
CA HIS A 112 29.85 21.44 49.62
C HIS A 112 30.01 22.18 48.27
N HIS A 113 30.26 23.49 48.34
CA HIS A 113 30.77 24.39 47.27
C HIS A 113 32.33 24.46 47.40
N PRO A 114 33.14 25.18 46.57
CA PRO A 114 32.84 26.03 45.41
C PRO A 114 33.86 25.96 44.21
N SER A 115 33.63 26.82 43.20
CA SER A 115 34.61 27.71 42.50
C SER A 115 34.86 27.55 40.97
N HIS A 116 34.67 28.70 40.28
CA HIS A 116 35.33 29.26 39.07
C HIS A 116 35.27 28.51 37.72
N ALA A 117 35.16 29.13 36.54
CA ALA A 117 35.09 30.52 36.02
C ALA A 117 34.43 30.44 34.61
N GLY A 118 33.75 31.46 34.08
CA GLY A 118 34.30 32.44 33.11
C GLY A 118 34.80 31.76 31.83
N GLU A 119 34.12 31.80 30.67
CA GLU A 119 34.06 32.83 29.62
C GLU A 119 33.44 32.08 28.40
N GLY A 120 32.58 32.60 27.52
CA GLY A 120 32.79 33.73 26.62
C GLY A 120 32.97 33.24 25.17
N SER A 121 32.15 33.78 24.26
CA SER A 121 32.42 33.99 22.83
C SER A 121 32.21 32.87 21.78
N THR A 122 31.14 33.06 20.99
CA THR A 122 31.06 32.97 19.52
C THR A 122 31.75 31.80 18.78
N ARG A 123 30.94 30.93 18.16
CA ARG A 123 30.75 30.86 16.70
C ARG A 123 29.61 29.90 16.35
#